data_AF-A0A536UGS3-F1
#
_entry.id   AF-A0A536UGS3-F1
#
_cell.length_a   1.000
_cell.length_b   1.000
_cell.length_c   1.000
_cell.angle_alpha   90.00
_cell.angle_beta   90.00
_cell.angle_gamma   90.00
#
_symmetry.space_group_name_H-M   'P 1'
#
loop_
_entity.id
_entity.type
_entity.pdbx_description
1 polymer ?
#
loop_
_entity_poly.entity_id
_entity_poly.type
_entity_poly.pdbx_seq_one_letter_code
_entity_poly.pdbx_strand_id
1 'polypeptide(L)'
;VAQPIVSAARPSLRSTPQVPRGSDQALGKSTSGGTNSGGQIPALENTVQQLKNDGKWNVLVLYASEWTRKDPNNATAWYELSVGYANLRQVEEAFDAATKAVQLSPGNPRFWRNLGHINLAVERLPDAEIAFDKALALNADDADALCGTALIAQRQGRPKDADAIAKRIKSLNENCHGVSDGETAVVVVDPAPRTHGLLVGR
;
A
#
# COMPACT_ATOMS: atom_id res chain seq x y z
N VAL A 1 -55.22 20.54 56.40
CA VAL A 1 -55.61 19.20 55.87
C VAL A 1 -54.33 18.55 55.36
N ALA A 2 -53.59 17.85 56.23
CA ALA A 2 -53.67 16.40 56.43
C ALA A 2 -53.31 15.60 55.14
N GLN A 3 -52.10 15.02 55.22
CA GLN A 3 -51.27 14.18 54.34
C GLN A 3 -52.00 12.86 53.82
N PRO A 4 -51.39 11.82 53.14
CA PRO A 4 -49.97 11.44 53.25
C PRO A 4 -49.24 10.40 52.29
N ILE A 5 -47.93 10.16 52.61
CA ILE A 5 -47.07 8.92 52.55
C ILE A 5 -46.52 8.41 51.18
N VAL A 6 -45.22 8.50 50.80
CA VAL A 6 -43.91 7.82 51.18
C VAL A 6 -43.49 6.74 50.17
N SER A 7 -42.21 6.77 49.74
CA SER A 7 -41.26 5.61 49.65
C SER A 7 -39.91 6.11 49.08
N ALA A 8 -38.88 6.40 49.89
CA ALA A 8 -37.77 5.51 50.31
C ALA A 8 -36.86 5.05 49.14
N ALA A 9 -35.53 4.95 49.21
CA ALA A 9 -34.46 5.39 50.11
C ALA A 9 -33.12 5.11 49.39
N ARG A 10 -32.04 5.79 49.80
CA ARG A 10 -30.65 5.72 49.27
C ARG A 10 -29.93 4.39 49.57
N PRO A 11 -28.86 4.01 48.85
CA PRO A 11 -27.85 3.08 49.35
C PRO A 11 -26.60 3.79 49.89
N SER A 12 -26.07 3.25 50.99
CA SER A 12 -24.90 3.68 51.76
C SER A 12 -23.62 2.92 51.37
N LEU A 13 -22.47 3.56 51.66
CA LEU A 13 -21.10 3.15 51.33
C LEU A 13 -20.44 2.20 52.38
N ARG A 14 -19.52 1.35 51.88
CA ARG A 14 -18.24 0.84 52.46
C ARG A 14 -18.27 0.01 53.77
N SER A 15 -17.51 -1.08 53.93
CA SER A 15 -16.04 -1.18 53.82
C SER A 15 -15.53 -2.64 53.66
N THR A 16 -14.34 -2.76 53.04
CA THR A 16 -13.42 -3.90 52.76
C THR A 16 -12.80 -4.53 54.05
N PRO A 17 -11.79 -5.47 54.06
CA PRO A 17 -10.95 -6.09 52.99
C PRO A 17 -10.58 -7.60 53.16
N GLN A 18 -9.96 -8.22 52.13
CA GLN A 18 -8.66 -8.93 52.27
C GLN A 18 -8.13 -9.48 50.93
N VAL A 19 -6.80 -9.39 50.78
CA VAL A 19 -5.94 -9.92 49.70
C VAL A 19 -5.12 -11.07 50.30
N PRO A 20 -4.71 -12.07 49.51
CA PRO A 20 -3.27 -12.36 49.49
C PRO A 20 -2.70 -12.42 48.06
N ARG A 21 -1.46 -11.92 47.94
CA ARG A 21 -0.53 -12.16 46.83
C ARG A 21 0.20 -13.48 47.07
N GLY A 22 0.56 -14.19 46.00
CA GLY A 22 1.52 -15.29 46.04
C GLY A 22 1.74 -15.90 44.66
N SER A 23 2.87 -15.54 44.06
CA SER A 23 3.46 -16.06 42.82
C SER A 23 3.97 -17.49 42.97
N ASP A 24 3.82 -18.33 41.95
CA ASP A 24 4.92 -18.96 41.19
C ASP A 24 4.52 -20.25 40.45
N GLN A 25 4.98 -20.29 39.19
CA GLN A 25 5.42 -21.44 38.41
C GLN A 25 4.46 -22.58 37.99
N ALA A 26 4.32 -22.63 36.66
CA ALA A 26 4.58 -23.79 35.79
C ALA A 26 3.43 -24.74 35.42
N LEU A 27 3.45 -25.07 34.12
CA LEU A 27 2.81 -26.19 33.42
C LEU A 27 1.33 -26.07 33.08
N GLY A 28 1.00 -25.04 32.29
CA GLY A 28 -0.12 -25.10 31.35
C GLY A 28 0.31 -25.81 30.06
N LYS A 29 0.17 -27.14 29.98
CA LYS A 29 0.09 -27.84 28.69
C LYS A 29 -1.18 -27.39 27.98
N SER A 30 -1.09 -26.32 27.19
CA SER A 30 -2.09 -25.99 26.19
C SER A 30 -1.64 -26.60 24.87
N THR A 31 -1.94 -27.88 24.68
CA THR A 31 -2.07 -28.46 23.34
C THR A 31 -3.32 -27.87 22.70
N SER A 32 -3.19 -26.70 22.07
CA SER A 32 -4.17 -26.22 21.10
C SER A 32 -3.73 -26.67 19.70
N GLY A 33 -4.60 -27.44 19.07
CA GLY A 33 -4.33 -28.12 17.82
C GLY A 33 -4.05 -27.19 16.64
N GLY A 34 -3.17 -27.69 15.76
CA GLY A 34 -3.35 -27.67 14.31
C GLY A 34 -3.33 -26.31 13.62
N THR A 35 -2.14 -25.81 13.33
CA THR A 35 -1.86 -25.16 12.05
C THR A 35 -0.60 -25.78 11.46
N ASN A 36 -0.79 -26.77 10.60
CA ASN A 36 0.28 -27.22 9.70
C ASN A 36 0.45 -26.17 8.58
N SER A 37 0.83 -24.94 8.96
CA SER A 37 0.98 -23.78 8.07
C SER A 37 2.46 -23.41 7.84
N GLY A 38 3.38 -24.03 8.59
CA GLY A 38 4.80 -23.65 8.63
C GLY A 38 5.58 -23.89 7.34
N GLY A 39 5.05 -24.67 6.38
CA GLY A 39 5.74 -24.99 5.12
C GLY A 39 5.18 -24.34 3.86
N GLN A 40 3.98 -23.73 3.91
CA GLN A 40 3.30 -23.27 2.69
C GLN A 40 3.52 -21.79 2.38
N ILE A 41 3.66 -20.91 3.39
CA ILE A 41 3.90 -19.48 3.13
C ILE A 41 5.24 -19.26 2.40
N PRO A 42 6.39 -19.83 2.85
CA PRO A 42 7.64 -19.69 2.09
C PRO A 42 7.55 -20.27 0.68
N ALA A 43 6.77 -21.34 0.49
CA ALA A 43 6.54 -21.92 -0.84
C ALA A 43 5.72 -20.99 -1.75
N LEU A 44 4.69 -20.34 -1.21
CA LEU A 44 3.88 -19.34 -1.94
C LEU A 44 4.73 -18.11 -2.29
N GLU A 45 5.51 -17.60 -1.35
CA GLU A 45 6.42 -16.47 -1.58
C GLU A 45 7.39 -16.77 -2.72
N ASN A 46 8.12 -17.89 -2.62
CA ASN A 46 9.07 -18.30 -3.66
C ASN A 46 8.40 -18.49 -5.03
N THR A 47 7.19 -19.07 -5.04
CA THR A 47 6.42 -19.28 -6.27
C THR A 47 5.99 -17.95 -6.88
N VAL A 48 5.50 -17.01 -6.07
CA VAL A 48 5.13 -15.66 -6.52
C VAL A 48 6.34 -14.93 -7.11
N GLN A 49 7.51 -15.00 -6.46
CA GLN A 49 8.73 -14.39 -7.01
C GLN A 49 9.17 -15.04 -8.33
N GLN A 50 9.08 -16.37 -8.44
CA GLN A 50 9.37 -17.06 -9.69
C GLN A 50 8.41 -16.65 -10.81
N LEU A 51 7.09 -16.64 -10.54
CA LEU A 51 6.08 -16.25 -11.52
C LEU A 51 6.24 -14.80 -11.96
N LYS A 52 6.71 -13.93 -11.06
CA LYS A 52 7.03 -12.54 -11.35
C LYS A 52 8.17 -12.45 -12.36
N ASN A 53 9.30 -13.11 -12.07
CA ASN A 53 10.46 -13.16 -12.97
C ASN A 53 10.12 -13.78 -14.34
N ASP A 54 9.20 -14.74 -14.36
CA ASP A 54 8.70 -15.36 -15.58
C ASP A 54 7.67 -14.49 -16.35
N GLY A 55 7.24 -13.35 -15.79
CA GLY A 55 6.18 -12.50 -16.36
C GLY A 55 4.80 -13.16 -16.39
N LYS A 56 4.55 -14.19 -15.58
CA LYS A 56 3.31 -14.98 -15.56
C LYS A 56 2.25 -14.36 -14.63
N TRP A 57 1.84 -13.13 -14.95
CA TRP A 57 0.95 -12.32 -14.10
C TRP A 57 -0.41 -12.96 -13.80
N ASN A 58 -1.02 -13.64 -14.78
CA ASN A 58 -2.30 -14.35 -14.59
C ASN A 58 -2.22 -15.39 -13.48
N VAL A 59 -1.13 -16.18 -13.45
CA VAL A 59 -0.93 -17.22 -12.44
C VAL A 59 -0.45 -16.59 -11.13
N LEU A 60 0.38 -15.54 -11.20
CA LEU A 60 0.87 -14.82 -10.02
C LEU A 60 -0.30 -14.33 -9.15
N VAL A 61 -1.33 -13.71 -9.74
CA VAL A 61 -2.49 -13.21 -8.99
C VAL A 61 -3.20 -14.33 -8.24
N LEU A 62 -3.29 -15.54 -8.80
CA LEU A 62 -3.91 -16.68 -8.13
C LEU A 62 -3.13 -17.08 -6.87
N TYR A 63 -1.81 -17.21 -6.98
CA TYR A 63 -0.93 -17.61 -5.87
C TYR A 63 -0.80 -16.49 -4.82
N ALA A 64 -0.67 -15.23 -5.25
CA ALA A 64 -0.64 -14.09 -4.35
C ALA A 64 -1.98 -13.94 -3.60
N SER A 65 -3.12 -14.18 -4.26
CA SER A 65 -4.43 -14.21 -3.60
C SER A 65 -4.57 -15.36 -2.61
N GLU A 66 -3.98 -16.53 -2.88
CA GLU A 66 -3.92 -17.60 -1.90
C GLU A 66 -3.07 -17.21 -0.70
N TRP A 67 -1.94 -16.55 -0.94
CA TRP A 67 -1.06 -16.06 0.11
C TRP A 67 -1.78 -15.06 1.02
N THR A 68 -2.49 -14.07 0.47
CA THR A 68 -3.27 -13.12 1.28
C THR A 68 -4.41 -13.80 2.04
N ARG A 69 -4.99 -14.90 1.55
CA ARG A 69 -5.99 -15.67 2.31
C ARG A 69 -5.38 -16.47 3.46
N LYS A 70 -4.20 -17.07 3.27
CA LYS A 70 -3.52 -17.84 4.32
C LYS A 70 -2.89 -16.96 5.39
N ASP A 71 -2.39 -15.79 5.00
CA ASP A 71 -1.79 -14.81 5.90
C ASP A 71 -2.31 -13.39 5.58
N PRO A 72 -3.51 -13.03 6.06
CA PRO A 72 -4.14 -11.74 5.75
C PRO A 72 -3.41 -10.49 6.25
N ASN A 73 -2.46 -10.66 7.18
CA ASN A 73 -1.67 -9.56 7.74
C ASN A 73 -0.28 -9.45 7.09
N ASN A 74 0.01 -10.27 6.06
CA ASN A 74 1.25 -10.21 5.32
C ASN A 74 1.24 -9.05 4.31
N ALA A 75 1.85 -7.92 4.66
CA ALA A 75 1.90 -6.75 3.79
C ALA A 75 2.58 -7.04 2.43
N THR A 76 3.59 -7.92 2.39
CA THR A 76 4.28 -8.32 1.16
C THR A 76 3.36 -9.09 0.22
N ALA A 77 2.52 -10.00 0.74
CA ALA A 77 1.55 -10.73 -0.07
C ALA A 77 0.56 -9.78 -0.78
N TRP A 78 0.04 -8.80 -0.04
CA TRP A 78 -0.85 -7.77 -0.59
C TRP A 78 -0.15 -6.89 -1.62
N TYR A 79 1.11 -6.54 -1.36
CA TYR A 79 1.93 -5.81 -2.32
C TYR A 79 2.12 -6.61 -3.62
N GLU A 80 2.55 -7.86 -3.56
CA GLU A 80 2.77 -8.66 -4.78
C GLU A 80 1.45 -8.93 -5.53
N LEU A 81 0.33 -9.09 -4.82
CA LEU A 81 -0.99 -9.17 -5.42
C LEU A 81 -1.33 -7.88 -6.20
N SER A 82 -1.04 -6.71 -5.62
CA SER A 82 -1.27 -5.42 -6.30
C SER A 82 -0.40 -5.26 -7.55
N VAL A 83 0.85 -5.72 -7.52
CA VAL A 83 1.75 -5.73 -8.68
C VAL A 83 1.20 -6.65 -9.78
N GLY A 84 0.68 -7.82 -9.40
CA GLY A 84 0.01 -8.73 -10.32
C GLY A 84 -1.16 -8.09 -11.03
N TYR A 85 -2.10 -7.52 -10.26
CA TYR A 85 -3.27 -6.83 -10.81
C TYR A 85 -2.90 -5.64 -11.70
N ALA A 86 -1.91 -4.84 -11.30
CA ALA A 86 -1.43 -3.71 -12.11
C ALA A 86 -0.90 -4.16 -13.48
N ASN A 87 -0.11 -5.25 -13.53
CA ASN A 87 0.37 -5.81 -14.79
C ASN A 87 -0.74 -6.38 -15.68
N LEU A 88 -1.83 -6.87 -15.07
CA LEU A 88 -3.03 -7.32 -15.78
C LEU A 88 -3.97 -6.17 -16.16
N ARG A 89 -3.61 -4.91 -15.86
CA ARG A 89 -4.45 -3.72 -16.06
C ARG A 89 -5.78 -3.76 -15.30
N GLN A 90 -5.84 -4.53 -14.22
CA GLN A 90 -6.96 -4.61 -13.29
C GLN A 90 -6.74 -3.57 -12.18
N VAL A 91 -6.99 -2.30 -12.50
CA VAL A 91 -6.49 -1.18 -11.70
C VAL A 91 -7.24 -1.00 -10.38
N GLU A 92 -8.54 -1.33 -10.34
CA GLU A 92 -9.33 -1.25 -9.10
C GLU A 92 -8.84 -2.27 -8.07
N GLU A 93 -8.65 -3.53 -8.50
CA GLU A 93 -8.13 -4.59 -7.65
C GLU A 93 -6.68 -4.33 -7.23
N ALA A 94 -5.87 -3.74 -8.11
CA ALA A 94 -4.52 -3.29 -7.79
C ALA A 94 -4.53 -2.24 -6.68
N PHE A 95 -5.42 -1.24 -6.79
CA PHE A 95 -5.57 -0.17 -5.81
C PHE A 95 -5.96 -0.71 -4.43
N ASP A 96 -6.94 -1.61 -4.37
CA ASP A 96 -7.39 -2.21 -3.10
C ASP A 96 -6.26 -3.00 -2.43
N ALA A 97 -5.54 -3.84 -3.20
CA ALA A 97 -4.43 -4.62 -2.68
C ALA A 97 -3.24 -3.73 -2.24
N ALA A 98 -2.91 -2.69 -3.01
CA ALA A 98 -1.83 -1.74 -2.67
C ALA A 98 -2.18 -0.93 -1.41
N THR A 99 -3.45 -0.49 -1.30
CA THR A 99 -3.95 0.21 -0.12
C THR A 99 -3.84 -0.67 1.13
N LYS A 100 -4.18 -1.96 1.01
CA LYS A 100 -4.03 -2.91 2.11
C LYS A 100 -2.56 -3.10 2.52
N ALA A 101 -1.63 -3.15 1.55
CA ALA A 101 -0.20 -3.28 1.82
C ALA A 101 0.34 -2.08 2.62
N VAL A 102 0.01 -0.84 2.22
CA VAL A 102 0.47 0.37 2.95
C VAL A 102 -0.19 0.52 4.32
N GLN A 103 -1.42 0.03 4.51
CA GLN A 103 -2.07 0.00 5.82
C GLN A 103 -1.39 -0.98 6.78
N LEU A 104 -0.98 -2.15 6.30
CA LEU A 104 -0.32 -3.17 7.11
C LEU A 104 1.14 -2.83 7.43
N SER A 105 1.85 -2.19 6.49
CA SER A 105 3.24 -1.78 6.68
C SER A 105 3.49 -0.37 6.12
N PRO A 106 3.09 0.67 6.88
CA PRO A 106 3.23 2.06 6.43
C PRO A 106 4.68 2.54 6.38
N GLY A 107 5.63 1.80 6.96
CA GLY A 107 7.06 2.13 6.98
C GLY A 107 7.85 1.64 5.76
N ASN A 108 7.20 0.98 4.79
CA ASN A 108 7.87 0.47 3.59
C ASN A 108 7.71 1.44 2.40
N PRO A 109 8.78 2.14 1.95
CA PRO A 109 8.69 3.09 0.84
C PRO A 109 8.22 2.45 -0.47
N ARG A 110 8.60 1.19 -0.72
CA ARG A 110 8.23 0.44 -1.93
C ARG A 110 6.71 0.31 -2.09
N PHE A 111 5.98 0.18 -0.98
CA PHE A 111 4.53 0.01 -1.00
C PHE A 111 3.82 1.33 -1.34
N TRP A 112 4.29 2.43 -0.75
CA TRP A 112 3.80 3.77 -1.09
C TRP A 112 4.08 4.14 -2.53
N ARG A 113 5.29 3.87 -3.02
CA ARG A 113 5.66 4.08 -4.42
C ARG A 113 4.73 3.32 -5.37
N ASN A 114 4.45 2.05 -5.09
CA ASN A 114 3.56 1.25 -5.93
C ASN A 114 2.12 1.80 -5.93
N LEU A 115 1.61 2.24 -4.78
CA LEU A 115 0.33 2.94 -4.72
C LEU A 115 0.36 4.25 -5.54
N GLY A 116 1.49 4.96 -5.55
CA GLY A 116 1.70 6.14 -6.40
C GLY A 116 1.61 5.82 -7.90
N HIS A 117 2.28 4.76 -8.35
CA HIS A 117 2.19 4.29 -9.74
C HIS A 117 0.76 3.90 -10.14
N ILE A 118 0.04 3.20 -9.26
CA ILE A 118 -1.35 2.80 -9.50
C ILE A 118 -2.26 4.04 -9.62
N ASN A 119 -2.13 5.04 -8.75
CA ASN A 119 -2.90 6.29 -8.86
C ASN A 119 -2.53 7.10 -10.11
N LEU A 120 -1.27 7.11 -10.51
CA LEU A 120 -0.84 7.72 -11.78
C LEU A 120 -1.50 7.07 -12.99
N ALA A 121 -1.66 5.74 -12.97
CA ALA A 121 -2.27 4.98 -14.07
C ALA A 121 -3.74 5.35 -14.32
N VAL A 122 -4.44 5.82 -13.29
CA VAL A 122 -5.84 6.31 -13.36
C VAL A 122 -5.94 7.83 -13.28
N GLU A 123 -4.83 8.54 -13.52
CA GLU A 123 -4.76 10.01 -13.52
C GLU A 123 -5.22 10.70 -12.23
N ARG A 124 -5.21 9.99 -11.09
CA ARG A 124 -5.43 10.56 -9.77
C ARG A 124 -4.15 11.24 -9.29
N LEU A 125 -3.77 12.32 -9.95
CA LEU A 125 -2.50 13.03 -9.70
C LEU A 125 -2.32 13.47 -8.23
N PRO A 126 -3.35 14.03 -7.54
CA PRO A 126 -3.20 14.40 -6.13
C PRO A 126 -2.91 13.22 -5.21
N ASP A 127 -3.60 12.08 -5.41
CA ASP A 127 -3.40 10.87 -4.61
C ASP A 127 -2.04 10.23 -4.88
N ALA A 128 -1.59 10.27 -6.15
CA ALA A 128 -0.27 9.81 -6.53
C ALA A 128 0.84 10.67 -5.88
N GLU A 129 0.69 12.00 -5.87
CA GLU A 129 1.63 12.94 -5.25
C GLU A 129 1.78 12.62 -3.76
N ILE A 130 0.67 12.44 -3.03
CA ILE A 130 0.68 12.04 -1.62
C ILE A 130 1.42 10.71 -1.41
N ALA A 131 1.22 9.74 -2.29
CA ALA A 131 1.85 8.43 -2.18
C ALA A 131 3.37 8.50 -2.43
N PHE A 132 3.83 9.25 -3.45
CA PHE A 132 5.27 9.44 -3.67
C PHE A 132 5.91 10.27 -2.56
N ASP A 133 5.25 11.30 -2.05
CA ASP A 133 5.76 12.09 -0.93
C ASP A 133 5.99 11.22 0.30
N LYS A 134 5.08 10.27 0.59
CA LYS A 134 5.28 9.29 1.66
C LYS A 134 6.43 8.32 1.39
N ALA A 135 6.59 7.86 0.15
CA ALA A 135 7.73 7.03 -0.22
C ALA A 135 9.05 7.79 -0.03
N LEU A 136 9.11 9.05 -0.47
CA LEU A 136 10.28 9.93 -0.37
C LEU A 136 10.57 10.39 1.07
N ALA A 137 9.55 10.49 1.92
CA ALA A 137 9.75 10.74 3.35
C ALA A 137 10.43 9.55 4.06
N LEU A 138 10.21 8.33 3.58
CA LEU A 138 10.81 7.10 4.12
C LEU A 138 12.17 6.78 3.48
N ASN A 139 12.31 7.05 2.19
CA ASN A 139 13.55 6.95 1.44
C ASN A 139 13.67 8.14 0.48
N ALA A 140 14.41 9.16 0.91
CA ALA A 140 14.55 10.39 0.14
C ALA A 140 15.14 10.16 -1.26
N ASP A 141 15.95 9.13 -1.45
CA ASP A 141 16.68 8.84 -2.67
C ASP A 141 16.03 7.70 -3.49
N ASP A 142 14.75 7.38 -3.23
CA ASP A 142 13.98 6.47 -4.07
C ASP A 142 13.78 7.07 -5.47
N ALA A 143 14.64 6.64 -6.41
CA ALA A 143 14.68 7.16 -7.77
C ALA A 143 13.34 7.00 -8.50
N ASP A 144 12.67 5.85 -8.33
CA ASP A 144 11.37 5.59 -8.96
C ASP A 144 10.30 6.56 -8.43
N ALA A 145 10.28 6.81 -7.12
CA ALA A 145 9.36 7.78 -6.53
C ALA A 145 9.66 9.21 -7.00
N LEU A 146 10.94 9.59 -7.11
CA LEU A 146 11.35 10.87 -7.70
C LEU A 146 10.87 11.01 -9.14
N CYS A 147 10.97 9.94 -9.94
CA CYS A 147 10.49 9.92 -11.32
C CYS A 147 8.97 10.07 -11.40
N GLY A 148 8.22 9.42 -10.50
CA GLY A 148 6.79 9.62 -10.32
C GLY A 148 6.43 11.09 -10.05
N THR A 149 7.11 11.72 -9.09
CA THR A 149 6.89 13.15 -8.75
C THR A 149 7.28 14.08 -9.91
N ALA A 150 8.37 13.81 -10.62
CA ALA A 150 8.76 14.60 -11.79
C ALA A 150 7.70 14.54 -12.91
N LEU A 151 7.13 13.35 -13.15
CA LEU A 151 6.05 13.17 -14.12
C LEU A 151 4.79 13.93 -13.71
N ILE A 152 4.41 13.90 -12.42
CA ILE A 152 3.28 14.68 -11.90
C ILE A 152 3.52 16.18 -12.10
N ALA A 153 4.72 16.68 -11.77
CA ALA A 153 5.08 18.08 -11.95
C ALA A 153 4.97 18.52 -13.42
N GLN A 154 5.39 17.68 -14.37
CA GLN A 154 5.21 17.96 -15.81
C GLN A 154 3.72 18.03 -16.19
N ARG A 155 2.91 17.06 -15.75
CA ARG A 155 1.46 17.04 -16.05
C ARG A 155 0.72 18.23 -15.46
N GLN A 156 1.18 18.74 -14.33
CA GLN A 156 0.63 19.94 -13.68
C GLN A 156 1.17 21.26 -14.27
N GLY A 157 2.04 21.22 -15.28
CA GLY A 157 2.62 22.41 -15.89
C GLY A 157 3.67 23.11 -15.03
N ARG A 158 4.37 22.37 -14.16
CA ARG A 158 5.47 22.82 -13.30
C ARG A 158 6.83 22.32 -13.80
N PRO A 159 7.32 22.78 -14.98
CA PRO A 159 8.54 22.25 -15.59
C PRO A 159 9.80 22.53 -14.76
N LYS A 160 9.85 23.66 -14.04
CA LYS A 160 11.00 23.99 -13.18
C LYS A 160 11.20 22.98 -12.05
N ASP A 161 10.10 22.50 -11.48
CA ASP A 161 10.13 21.51 -10.40
C ASP A 161 10.57 20.15 -10.95
N ALA A 162 10.04 19.76 -12.11
CA ALA A 162 10.45 18.55 -12.81
C ALA A 162 11.96 18.56 -13.15
N ASP A 163 12.49 19.68 -13.65
CA ASP A 163 13.92 19.83 -13.96
C ASP A 163 14.80 19.74 -12.71
N ALA A 164 14.34 20.28 -11.58
CA ALA A 164 15.06 20.18 -10.32
C ALA A 164 15.12 18.72 -9.84
N ILE A 165 14.01 18.00 -9.93
CA ILE A 165 13.94 16.57 -9.57
C ILE A 165 14.81 15.74 -10.52
N ALA A 166 14.78 16.00 -11.83
CA ALA A 166 15.62 15.30 -12.81
C ALA A 166 17.12 15.47 -12.55
N LYS A 167 17.55 16.67 -12.14
CA LYS A 167 18.94 16.92 -11.72
C LYS A 167 19.31 16.10 -10.48
N ARG A 168 18.37 15.98 -9.53
CA ARG A 168 18.58 15.16 -8.32
C ARG A 168 18.75 13.69 -8.68
N ILE A 169 17.85 13.12 -9.47
CA ILE A 169 17.95 11.72 -9.94
C ILE A 169 19.31 11.47 -10.59
N LYS A 170 19.73 12.35 -11.51
CA LYS A 170 21.05 12.26 -12.15
C LYS A 170 22.21 12.33 -11.16
N SER A 171 22.12 13.13 -10.10
CA SER A 171 23.17 13.22 -9.07
C SER A 171 23.30 11.94 -8.23
N LEU A 172 22.23 11.13 -8.16
CA LEU A 172 22.26 9.82 -7.53
C LEU A 172 22.88 8.74 -8.44
N ASN A 173 23.27 9.10 -9.68
CA ASN A 173 23.61 8.17 -10.77
C ASN A 173 22.50 7.17 -11.10
N GLU A 174 21.27 7.50 -10.70
CA GLU A 174 20.08 6.76 -11.03
C GLU A 174 19.49 7.35 -12.32
N ASN A 175 18.81 6.53 -13.10
CA ASN A 175 18.01 7.01 -14.21
C ASN A 175 16.54 6.83 -13.87
N CYS A 176 15.70 7.73 -14.38
CA CYS A 176 14.31 7.34 -14.58
C CYS A 176 14.32 6.23 -15.61
N HIS A 177 14.23 4.99 -15.13
CA HIS A 177 13.62 3.96 -15.92
C HIS A 177 12.20 4.47 -16.17
N GLY A 178 12.01 5.04 -17.35
CA GLY A 178 10.67 5.09 -17.91
C GLY A 178 10.08 3.69 -17.80
N VAL A 179 8.77 3.62 -17.85
CA VAL A 179 7.96 2.40 -17.96
C VAL A 179 8.23 1.65 -19.29
N SER A 180 9.50 1.54 -19.69
CA SER A 180 10.03 0.96 -20.90
C SER A 180 11.43 0.45 -20.57
N ASP A 181 11.48 -0.71 -19.94
CA ASP A 181 12.36 -1.81 -20.28
C ASP A 181 11.96 -3.02 -19.41
N GLY A 182 10.86 -3.68 -19.81
CA GLY A 182 10.61 -5.08 -19.46
C GLY A 182 9.51 -5.43 -18.46
N GLU A 183 9.17 -4.61 -17.45
CA GLU A 183 8.16 -4.98 -16.45
C GLU A 183 7.33 -3.78 -15.99
N THR A 184 6.04 -4.02 -15.74
CA THR A 184 4.97 -3.07 -15.36
C THR A 184 4.43 -2.18 -16.48
N ALA A 185 3.24 -2.57 -16.98
CA ALA A 185 2.43 -1.75 -17.86
C ALA A 185 1.83 -0.55 -17.11
N VAL A 186 2.22 0.66 -17.51
CA VAL A 186 1.31 1.82 -17.63
C VAL A 186 1.67 2.53 -18.94
N VAL A 187 0.96 2.13 -20.00
CA VAL A 187 0.84 2.83 -21.29
C VAL A 187 0.00 4.09 -21.02
N VAL A 188 0.31 5.31 -21.47
CA VAL A 188 0.73 5.76 -22.81
C VAL A 188 1.63 7.01 -22.68
N VAL A 189 2.83 6.97 -23.26
CA VAL A 189 3.46 8.18 -23.81
C VAL A 189 3.03 8.25 -25.26
N ASP A 190 2.06 9.11 -25.55
CA ASP A 190 1.89 9.69 -26.88
C ASP A 190 1.12 11.00 -26.71
N PRO A 191 1.80 12.16 -26.73
CA PRO A 191 1.12 13.43 -26.92
C PRO A 191 0.72 13.48 -28.39
N ALA A 192 -0.53 13.11 -28.71
CA ALA A 192 -1.09 13.43 -30.01
C ALA A 192 -0.83 14.92 -30.30
N PRO A 193 -0.33 15.27 -31.51
CA PRO A 193 0.00 16.65 -31.83
C PRO A 193 -1.28 17.47 -31.72
N ARG A 194 -1.23 18.58 -30.97
CA ARG A 194 -2.24 19.62 -31.07
C ARG A 194 -2.18 20.19 -32.50
N THR A 195 -2.87 19.56 -33.44
CA THR A 195 -3.07 20.12 -34.77
C THR A 195 -3.84 21.42 -34.60
N HIS A 196 -3.21 22.50 -35.05
CA HIS A 196 -3.72 23.85 -35.03
C HIS A 196 -5.07 23.92 -35.76
N GLY A 197 -6.11 24.33 -35.05
CA GLY A 197 -7.34 24.86 -35.64
C GLY A 197 -7.28 26.38 -35.66
N LEU A 198 -6.37 26.95 -36.45
CA LEU A 198 -6.46 28.35 -36.86
C LEU A 198 -7.48 28.41 -38.00
N LEU A 199 -8.70 28.85 -37.72
CA LEU A 199 -9.58 29.43 -38.74
C LEU A 199 -10.03 30.80 -38.25
N VAL A 200 -9.24 31.79 -38.65
CA VAL A 200 -9.67 33.18 -38.82
C VAL A 200 -10.68 33.19 -39.96
N GLY A 201 -11.88 33.68 -39.71
CA GLY A 201 -12.88 34.00 -40.71
C GLY A 201 -13.67 35.21 -40.24
N ARG A 202 -13.48 36.33 -40.95
CA ARG A 202 -14.16 37.61 -40.77
C ARG A 202 -15.65 37.53 -41.04
#